data_AF-A0A9E3D5S8-F1
#
_entry.id   AF-A0A9E3D5S8-F1
#
_cell.length_a   1.000
_cell.length_b   1.000
_cell.length_c   1.000
_cell.angle_alpha   90.00
_cell.angle_beta   90.00
_cell.angle_gamma   90.00
#
_symmetry.space_group_name_H-M   'P 1'
#
loop_
_entity.id
_entity.type
_entity.pdbx_description
1 polymer ?
#
loop_
_entity_poly.entity_id
_entity_poly.type
_entity_poly.pdbx_seq_one_letter_code
_entity_poly.pdbx_strand_id
1 'polypeptide(L)'
;MRGFLLVFDLDGTLVDSVPDLRAALNQMLRERGRRLLSAPQVKYMIGDGVPVLVARALAASGADPSEAVRALPRFLEIYEANAAHLTRPYPGVPKTLRVLRDRGYRAA
;
A
#
# COMPACT_ATOMS: atom_id res chain seq x y z
N MET A 1 14.78 -5.25 30.17
CA MET A 1 14.89 -4.37 28.98
C MET A 1 13.64 -3.50 28.88
N ARG A 2 13.62 -2.32 29.52
CA ARG A 2 12.56 -1.32 29.33
C ARG A 2 13.25 -0.04 28.84
N GLY A 3 12.87 0.45 27.66
CA GLY A 3 13.48 1.64 27.05
C GLY A 3 13.42 1.73 25.52
N PHE A 4 13.22 0.62 24.80
CA PHE A 4 13.20 0.62 23.34
C PHE A 4 11.79 0.88 22.78
N LEU A 5 11.74 1.73 21.75
CA LEU A 5 10.58 1.90 20.86
C LEU A 5 10.74 0.93 19.69
N LEU A 6 9.71 0.14 19.43
CA LEU A 6 9.64 -0.71 18.23
C LEU A 6 8.95 0.12 17.14
N VAL A 7 9.63 0.36 16.02
CA VAL A 7 9.04 1.06 14.88
C VAL A 7 8.76 0.02 13.80
N PHE A 8 7.50 -0.07 13.38
CA PHE A 8 7.06 -0.96 12.32
C PHE A 8 6.63 -0.15 11.12
N ASP A 9 7.10 -0.55 9.95
CA ASP A 9 6.41 -0.18 8.72
C ASP A 9 5.00 -0.82 8.68
N LEU A 10 4.08 -0.28 7.88
CA LEU A 10 2.71 -0.76 7.77
C LEU A 10 2.55 -1.72 6.60
N ASP A 11 2.73 -1.21 5.38
CA ASP A 11 2.38 -1.87 4.13
C ASP A 11 3.41 -2.93 3.74
N GLY A 12 3.01 -4.21 3.76
CA GLY A 12 3.93 -5.32 3.52
C GLY A 12 4.69 -5.78 4.77
N THR A 13 4.49 -5.10 5.91
CA THR A 13 5.04 -5.49 7.22
C THR A 13 3.93 -5.92 8.18
N LEU A 14 3.02 -5.02 8.55
CA LEU A 14 1.90 -5.34 9.45
C LEU A 14 0.66 -5.80 8.70
N VAL A 15 0.41 -5.26 7.51
CA VAL A 15 -0.79 -5.54 6.72
C VAL A 15 -0.45 -5.88 5.27
N ASP A 16 -1.25 -6.76 4.67
CA ASP A 16 -1.26 -6.98 3.23
C ASP A 16 -2.24 -6.00 2.58
N SER A 17 -1.71 -4.86 2.11
CA SER A 17 -2.46 -3.80 1.42
C SER A 17 -2.47 -3.94 -0.10
N VAL A 18 -1.76 -4.93 -0.66
CA VAL A 18 -1.68 -5.18 -2.10
C VAL A 18 -3.07 -5.28 -2.76
N PRO A 19 -4.08 -5.96 -2.15
CA PRO A 19 -5.39 -6.08 -2.78
C PRO A 19 -6.09 -4.73 -3.02
N ASP A 20 -6.12 -3.83 -2.02
CA ASP A 20 -6.77 -2.52 -2.14
C ASP A 20 -5.97 -1.58 -3.05
N LEU A 21 -4.65 -1.52 -2.88
CA LEU A 21 -3.78 -0.70 -3.72
C LEU A 21 -3.90 -1.10 -5.20
N ARG A 22 -3.90 -2.41 -5.48
CA ARG A 22 -4.10 -2.92 -6.84
C ARG A 22 -5.48 -2.58 -7.38
N ALA A 23 -6.53 -2.67 -6.57
CA ALA A 23 -7.88 -2.32 -7.01
C ALA A 23 -7.96 -0.85 -7.43
N ALA A 24 -7.44 0.05 -6.60
CA ALA A 24 -7.41 1.48 -6.88
C ALA A 24 -6.54 1.83 -8.10
N LEU A 25 -5.32 1.27 -8.19
CA LEU A 25 -4.45 1.44 -9.37
C LEU A 25 -5.12 0.95 -10.65
N ASN A 26 -5.72 -0.24 -10.63
CA ASN A 26 -6.34 -0.81 -11.81
C ASN A 26 -7.61 -0.06 -12.24
N GLN A 27 -8.35 0.53 -11.30
CA GLN A 27 -9.44 1.42 -11.65
C GLN A 27 -8.91 2.69 -12.33
N MET A 28 -7.92 3.36 -11.74
CA MET A 28 -7.29 4.55 -12.31
C MET A 28 -6.70 4.29 -13.71
N LEU A 29 -6.05 3.13 -13.91
CA LEU A 29 -5.47 2.72 -15.19
C LEU A 29 -6.56 2.39 -16.24
N ARG A 30 -7.65 1.74 -15.82
CA ARG A 30 -8.80 1.43 -16.70
C ARG A 30 -9.44 2.70 -17.23
N GLU A 31 -9.65 3.70 -16.37
CA GLU A 31 -10.20 5.01 -16.76
C GLU A 31 -9.31 5.73 -17.80
N ARG A 32 -8.03 5.36 -17.90
CA ARG A 32 -7.04 5.90 -18.84
C ARG A 32 -6.80 5.00 -20.06
N GLY A 33 -7.59 3.93 -20.23
CA GLY A 33 -7.40 2.96 -21.31
C GLY A 33 -6.08 2.20 -21.25
N ARG A 34 -5.49 2.03 -20.06
CA ARG A 34 -4.17 1.40 -19.87
C ARG A 34 -4.28 -0.06 -19.43
N ARG A 35 -3.19 -0.80 -19.63
CA ARG A 35 -3.06 -2.20 -19.20
C ARG A 35 -3.15 -2.31 -17.67
N LEU A 36 -3.95 -3.25 -17.19
CA LEU A 36 -4.07 -3.54 -15.76
C LEU A 36 -2.86 -4.29 -15.22
N LEU A 37 -2.61 -4.14 -13.92
CA LEU A 37 -1.49 -4.73 -13.19
C LEU A 37 -1.93 -5.95 -12.38
N SER A 38 -1.03 -6.93 -12.33
CA SER A 38 -1.15 -8.11 -11.47
C SER A 38 -0.75 -7.81 -10.02
N ALA A 39 -1.18 -8.64 -9.08
CA ALA A 39 -0.79 -8.50 -7.67
C ALA A 39 0.74 -8.59 -7.46
N PRO A 40 1.48 -9.52 -8.11
CA PRO A 40 2.94 -9.53 -8.01
C PRO A 40 3.58 -8.22 -8.48
N GLN A 41 3.10 -7.65 -9.59
CA GLN A 41 3.63 -6.36 -10.08
C GLN A 41 3.43 -5.24 -9.06
N VAL A 42 2.20 -5.11 -8.52
CA VAL A 42 1.91 -4.07 -7.53
C VAL A 42 2.71 -4.26 -6.24
N LYS A 43 2.88 -5.51 -5.79
CA LYS A 43 3.65 -5.82 -4.57
C LYS A 43 5.08 -5.26 -4.60
N TYR A 44 5.75 -5.33 -5.75
CA TYR A 44 7.12 -4.81 -5.89
C TYR A 44 7.20 -3.28 -6.06
N MET A 45 6.07 -2.58 -6.09
CA MET A 45 6.03 -1.12 -6.22
C MET A 45 5.86 -0.39 -4.86
N ILE A 46 5.48 -1.11 -3.81
CA ILE A 46 5.15 -0.59 -2.48
C ILE A 46 6.43 -0.31 -1.68
N GLY A 47 6.44 0.78 -0.90
CA GLY A 47 7.51 1.12 0.05
C GLY A 47 8.01 2.57 -0.03
N ASP A 48 7.89 3.21 -1.20
CA ASP A 48 8.45 4.56 -1.44
C ASP A 48 7.37 5.67 -1.49
N GLY A 49 6.21 5.39 -0.90
CA GLY A 49 5.08 6.32 -0.85
C GLY A 49 4.20 6.33 -2.11
N VAL A 50 3.02 6.93 -1.96
CA VAL A 50 1.95 6.90 -2.96
C VAL A 50 2.32 7.56 -4.30
N PRO A 51 3.00 8.72 -4.36
CA PRO A 51 3.38 9.32 -5.64
C PRO A 51 4.29 8.41 -6.47
N VAL A 52 5.23 7.73 -5.83
CA VAL A 52 6.14 6.78 -6.48
C VAL A 52 5.39 5.53 -6.94
N LEU A 53 4.45 5.03 -6.12
CA LEU A 53 3.56 3.92 -6.49
C LEU A 53 2.78 4.23 -7.79
N VAL A 54 2.15 5.40 -7.88
CA VAL A 54 1.38 5.82 -9.06
C VAL A 54 2.29 5.95 -10.30
N ALA A 55 3.47 6.56 -10.15
CA ALA A 55 4.45 6.67 -11.24
C ALA A 55 4.91 5.31 -11.76
N ARG A 56 5.23 4.36 -10.86
CA ARG A 56 5.60 2.98 -11.22
C ARG A 56 4.46 2.23 -11.90
N ALA A 57 3.23 2.43 -11.45
CA ALA A 57 2.06 1.81 -12.06
C ALA A 57 1.81 2.31 -13.48
N LEU A 58 1.93 3.62 -13.71
CA LEU A 58 1.87 4.23 -15.05
C LEU A 58 2.97 3.67 -15.95
N ALA A 59 4.22 3.67 -15.49
CA ALA A 59 5.37 3.11 -16.21
C ALA A 59 5.11 1.66 -16.64
N ALA A 60 4.69 0.82 -15.68
CA ALA A 60 4.43 -0.59 -15.93
C ALA A 60 3.28 -0.78 -16.94
N SER A 61 2.30 0.11 -16.95
CA SER A 61 1.18 0.07 -17.91
C SER A 61 1.54 0.58 -19.31
N GLY A 62 2.74 1.12 -19.51
CA GLY A 62 3.21 1.73 -20.77
C GLY A 62 2.89 3.21 -20.92
N ALA A 63 2.54 3.91 -19.83
CA ALA A 63 2.32 5.35 -19.81
C ALA A 63 3.59 6.09 -19.35
N ASP A 64 3.66 7.40 -19.64
CA ASP A 64 4.72 8.26 -19.13
C ASP A 64 4.58 8.44 -17.60
N PRO A 65 5.59 8.08 -16.79
CA PRO A 65 5.55 8.26 -15.34
C PRO A 65 5.40 9.73 -14.91
N SER A 66 5.77 10.69 -15.75
CA SER A 66 5.62 12.13 -15.49
C SER A 66 4.15 12.54 -15.31
N GLU A 67 3.20 11.74 -15.83
CA GLU A 67 1.76 11.95 -15.65
C GLU A 67 1.30 11.66 -14.21
N ALA A 68 2.14 11.09 -13.35
CA ALA A 68 1.77 10.72 -11.98
C ALA A 68 1.20 11.89 -11.17
N VAL A 69 1.74 13.10 -11.33
CA VAL A 69 1.22 14.30 -10.65
C VAL A 69 -0.25 14.57 -11.00
N ARG A 70 -0.64 14.32 -12.26
CA ARG A 70 -2.03 14.48 -12.71
C ARG A 70 -2.91 13.29 -12.37
N ALA A 71 -2.33 12.09 -12.24
CA ALA A 71 -3.07 10.87 -11.95
C ALA A 71 -3.31 10.64 -10.45
N LEU A 72 -2.41 11.14 -9.61
CA LEU A 72 -2.40 10.94 -8.16
C LEU A 72 -3.72 11.34 -7.47
N PRO A 73 -4.33 12.52 -7.73
CA PRO A 73 -5.57 12.89 -7.06
C PRO A 73 -6.70 11.89 -7.31
N ARG A 74 -6.80 11.38 -8.54
CA ARG A 74 -7.81 10.37 -8.90
C ARG A 74 -7.53 9.03 -8.24
N PHE A 75 -6.26 8.61 -8.16
CA PHE A 75 -5.90 7.42 -7.40
C PHE A 75 -6.31 7.54 -5.93
N LEU A 76 -6.00 8.67 -5.28
CA LEU A 76 -6.32 8.90 -3.88
C LEU A 76 -7.83 8.86 -3.63
N GLU A 77 -8.62 9.54 -4.47
CA GLU A 77 -10.09 9.50 -4.37
C GLU A 77 -10.65 8.07 -4.41
N ILE A 78 -10.16 7.24 -5.34
CA ILE A 78 -10.59 5.84 -5.47
C ILE A 78 -10.15 5.02 -4.25
N TYR A 79 -8.90 5.20 -3.82
CA TYR A 79 -8.31 4.45 -2.72
C TYR A 79 -8.98 4.80 -1.39
N GLU A 80 -9.17 6.08 -1.08
CA GLU A 80 -9.78 6.55 0.17
C GLU A 80 -11.23 6.11 0.30
N ALA A 81 -11.99 6.11 -0.80
CA ALA A 81 -13.37 5.62 -0.81
C ALA A 81 -13.50 4.11 -0.46
N ASN A 82 -12.41 3.34 -0.61
CA ASN A 82 -12.37 1.89 -0.38
C ASN A 82 -11.22 1.47 0.54
N ALA A 83 -10.69 2.39 1.34
CA ALA A 83 -9.50 2.14 2.12
C ALA A 83 -9.74 1.02 3.13
N ALA A 84 -8.78 0.09 3.21
CA ALA A 84 -8.81 -1.07 4.07
C ALA A 84 -9.99 -2.05 3.85
N HIS A 85 -10.68 -1.98 2.71
CA HIS A 85 -11.77 -2.89 2.39
C HIS A 85 -11.28 -4.35 2.26
N LEU A 86 -10.19 -4.56 1.52
CA LEU A 86 -9.57 -5.87 1.29
C LEU A 86 -8.28 -6.07 2.10
N THR A 87 -7.69 -4.99 2.61
CA THR A 87 -6.46 -5.04 3.42
C THR A 87 -6.68 -5.85 4.69
N ARG A 88 -5.75 -6.76 5.00
CA ARG A 88 -5.80 -7.58 6.22
C ARG A 88 -4.45 -7.59 6.92
N PRO A 89 -4.41 -7.63 8.27
CA PRO A 89 -3.18 -7.91 8.99
C PRO A 89 -2.60 -9.26 8.58
N TYR A 90 -1.27 -9.36 8.50
CA TYR A 90 -0.64 -10.65 8.27
C TYR A 90 -0.93 -11.63 9.43
N PRO A 91 -0.95 -12.95 9.16
CA PRO A 91 -1.13 -13.95 10.19
C PRO A 91 -0.14 -13.76 11.36
N GLY A 92 -0.68 -13.74 12.58
CA GLY A 92 0.13 -13.55 13.79
C GLY A 92 0.41 -12.10 14.18
N VAL A 93 0.30 -11.12 13.27
CA VAL A 93 0.56 -9.69 13.60
C VAL A 93 -0.30 -9.20 14.77
N PRO A 94 -1.63 -9.38 14.80
CA PRO A 94 -2.44 -8.91 15.93
C PRO A 94 -2.06 -9.55 17.27
N LYS A 95 -1.66 -10.84 17.24
CA LYS A 95 -1.21 -11.56 18.45
C LYS A 95 0.14 -11.04 18.92
N THR A 96 1.08 -10.84 18.00
CA THR A 96 2.43 -10.35 18.29
C THR A 96 2.39 -8.95 18.88
N LEU A 97 1.64 -8.02 18.28
CA LEU A 97 1.51 -6.65 18.78
C LEU A 97 0.90 -6.63 20.20
N ARG A 98 -0.09 -7.49 20.47
CA ARG A 98 -0.65 -7.67 21.81
C ARG A 98 0.40 -8.12 22.82
N VAL A 99 1.15 -9.18 22.52
CA VAL A 99 2.20 -9.72 23.39
C VAL A 99 3.29 -8.68 23.67
N LEU A 100 3.71 -7.92 22.66
CA LEU A 100 4.72 -6.86 22.82
C LEU A 100 4.22 -5.76 23.76
N ARG A 101 2.98 -5.30 23.57
CA ARG A 101 2.36 -4.31 24.45
C ARG A 101 2.24 -4.82 25.88
N ASP A 102 1.77 -6.06 26.08
CA ASP A 102 1.60 -6.65 27.41
C ASP A 102 2.94 -6.85 28.14
N ARG A 103 4.05 -6.96 27.39
CA ARG A 103 5.43 -6.96 27.92
C ARG A 103 5.98 -5.56 28.23
N GLY A 104 5.22 -4.50 27.94
CA GLY A 104 5.59 -3.12 28.22
C GLY A 104 6.41 -2.43 27.12
N TYR A 105 6.44 -2.98 25.90
CA TYR A 105 7.01 -2.28 24.75
C TYR A 105 6.03 -1.24 24.21
N ARG A 106 6.58 -0.10 23.76
CA ARG A 106 5.85 0.86 22.91
C ARG A 106 6.13 0.53 21.45
N ALA A 107 5.10 0.68 20.61
CA ALA A 107 5.21 0.53 19.17
C ALA A 107 4.78 1.84 18.49
N ALA A 108 5.44 2.18 17.40
CA ALA A 108 5.09 3.26 16.47
C ALA A 108 5.05 2.71 15.05
#